data_AF-A0A101VME9-F1
#
_entry.id   AF-A0A101VME9-F1
#
_cell.length_a   1.000
_cell.length_b   1.000
_cell.length_c   1.000
_cell.angle_alpha   90.00
_cell.angle_beta   90.00
_cell.angle_gamma   90.00
#
_symmetry.space_group_name_H-M   'P 1'
#
loop_
_entity.id
_entity.type
_entity.pdbx_description
1 polymer ?
#
loop_
_entity_poly.entity_id
_entity_poly.type
_entity_poly.pdbx_seq_one_letter_code
_entity_poly.pdbx_strand_id
1 'polypeptide(L)'
;MRDEDRSDPRPDDVDDELEAAVRGDERTGPPSGPSLFDDVAALVSDSRNFVQAEVEFQKTRLAFAANRSKSAVLSGLFALAFIHLALIALVVGLVIALTPHVTAWGATAIVVGLLLLGAFILVMRMQTSTREIGEAFNNANEDADE
;
A
#
# COMPACT_ATOMS: atom_id res chain seq x y z
N MET A 1 46.22 -49.48 9.38
CA MET A 1 45.40 -49.19 10.57
C MET A 1 46.28 -48.49 11.59
N ARG A 2 46.16 -47.17 11.67
CA ARG A 2 46.48 -46.40 12.88
C ARG A 2 45.48 -45.26 12.89
N ASP A 3 44.47 -45.47 13.71
CA ASP A 3 43.34 -44.61 13.92
C ASP A 3 43.75 -43.41 14.78
N GLU A 4 43.00 -42.33 14.60
CA GLU A 4 42.71 -41.29 15.61
C GLU A 4 43.82 -40.28 15.94
N ASP A 5 44.02 -39.34 15.02
CA ASP A 5 44.19 -37.93 15.39
C ASP A 5 42.80 -37.25 15.44
N ARG A 6 41.97 -37.71 16.39
CA ARG A 6 40.73 -37.02 16.77
C ARG A 6 41.05 -36.28 18.06
N SER A 7 41.63 -35.11 17.90
CA SER A 7 41.73 -34.13 18.99
C SER A 7 40.30 -33.76 19.37
N ASP A 8 39.78 -34.42 20.41
CA ASP A 8 38.51 -34.10 21.05
C ASP A 8 38.65 -32.71 21.68
N PRO A 9 37.85 -31.70 21.26
CA PRO A 9 37.92 -30.38 21.85
C PRO A 9 37.62 -30.50 23.34
N ARG A 10 38.55 -30.06 24.19
CA ARG A 10 38.31 -30.06 25.63
C ARG A 10 37.11 -29.15 25.90
N PRO A 11 36.20 -29.53 26.81
CA PRO A 11 35.08 -28.67 27.19
C PRO A 11 35.52 -27.30 27.71
N ASP A 12 36.75 -27.19 28.20
CA ASP A 12 37.34 -25.94 28.67
C ASP A 12 37.63 -24.95 27.51
N ASP A 13 37.97 -25.46 26.32
CA ASP A 13 38.33 -24.61 25.16
C ASP A 13 37.10 -23.93 24.53
N VAL A 14 35.92 -24.59 24.59
CA VAL A 14 34.66 -24.02 24.08
C VAL A 14 34.08 -22.97 25.03
N ASP A 15 34.31 -23.13 26.34
CA ASP A 15 33.93 -22.14 27.34
C ASP A 15 34.81 -20.89 27.22
N ASP A 16 36.11 -21.05 26.98
CA ASP A 16 37.04 -19.93 26.74
C ASP A 16 36.75 -19.18 25.42
N GLU A 17 36.38 -19.88 24.35
CA GLU A 17 36.03 -19.27 23.06
C GLU A 17 34.66 -18.57 23.11
N LEU A 18 33.68 -19.16 23.80
CA LEU A 18 32.38 -18.53 24.05
C LEU A 18 32.52 -17.32 24.97
N GLU A 19 33.35 -17.39 26.01
CA GLU A 19 33.61 -16.27 26.92
C GLU A 19 34.43 -15.17 26.23
N ALA A 20 35.34 -15.52 25.30
CA ALA A 20 36.05 -14.54 24.46
C ALA A 20 35.14 -13.88 23.41
N ALA A 21 34.19 -14.61 22.84
CA ALA A 21 33.19 -14.08 21.91
C ALA A 21 32.12 -13.22 22.62
N VAL A 22 31.79 -13.55 23.87
CA VAL A 22 30.90 -12.76 24.74
C VAL A 22 31.59 -11.51 25.30
N ARG A 23 32.92 -11.54 25.50
CA ARG A 23 33.73 -10.44 26.06
C ARG A 23 34.37 -9.53 25.00
N GLY A 24 33.74 -9.43 23.81
CA GLY A 24 34.23 -8.67 22.66
C GLY A 24 34.96 -7.36 23.00
N ASP A 25 36.22 -7.30 22.58
CA ASP A 25 37.10 -6.14 22.30
C ASP A 25 36.73 -4.79 22.98
N GLU A 26 36.91 -4.69 24.31
CA GLU A 26 37.01 -3.39 24.99
C GLU A 26 38.45 -2.83 24.86
N ARG A 27 38.73 -2.12 23.76
CA ARG A 27 39.91 -1.22 23.69
C ARG A 27 39.64 0.05 24.48
N THR A 28 40.52 0.28 25.45
CA THR A 28 40.63 1.50 26.28
C THR A 28 40.52 2.81 25.50
N GLY A 29 39.36 3.45 25.63
CA GLY A 29 39.00 4.84 25.36
C GLY A 29 37.75 5.16 26.20
N PRO A 30 37.45 6.42 26.58
CA PRO A 30 36.42 6.74 27.56
C PRO A 30 35.06 6.08 27.23
N PRO A 31 34.28 5.63 28.24
CA PRO A 31 33.15 4.73 28.04
C PRO A 31 32.04 5.43 27.28
N SER A 32 31.98 5.15 25.99
CA SER A 32 30.87 5.50 25.11
C SER A 32 30.86 4.41 24.07
N GLY A 33 30.34 3.24 24.48
CA GLY A 33 30.18 2.10 23.59
C GLY A 33 29.44 2.52 22.31
N PRO A 34 29.71 1.88 21.16
CA PRO A 34 28.95 2.12 19.94
C PRO A 34 27.49 2.05 20.30
N SER A 35 26.83 3.21 20.30
CA SER A 35 25.52 3.32 20.90
C SER A 35 24.56 2.54 20.01
N LEU A 36 23.49 1.98 20.58
CA LEU A 36 22.48 1.30 19.74
C LEU A 36 21.85 2.26 18.71
N PHE A 37 22.06 3.56 18.91
CA PHE A 37 21.78 4.62 17.97
C PHE A 37 22.66 4.58 16.71
N ASP A 38 23.94 4.19 16.81
CA ASP A 38 24.82 3.95 15.66
C ASP A 38 24.42 2.67 14.93
N ASP A 39 24.01 1.61 15.65
CA ASP A 39 23.50 0.38 15.04
C ASP A 39 22.15 0.61 14.35
N VAL A 40 21.25 1.40 14.95
CA VAL A 40 20.00 1.84 14.32
C VAL A 40 20.28 2.79 13.16
N ALA A 41 21.26 3.69 13.25
CA ALA A 41 21.67 4.54 12.14
C ALA A 41 22.25 3.71 10.97
N ALA A 42 23.00 2.65 11.27
CA ALA A 42 23.50 1.69 10.29
C ALA A 42 22.34 0.90 9.65
N LEU A 43 21.40 0.36 10.43
CA LEU A 43 20.17 -0.31 9.95
C LEU A 43 19.24 0.63 9.15
N VAL A 44 19.14 1.89 9.55
CA VAL A 44 18.39 2.93 8.82
C VAL A 44 19.08 3.27 7.51
N SER A 45 20.41 3.36 7.50
CA SER A 45 21.17 3.59 6.27
C SER A 45 21.07 2.41 5.30
N ASP A 46 21.07 1.18 5.82
CA ASP A 46 20.99 -0.06 5.04
C ASP A 46 19.55 -0.29 4.49
N SER A 47 18.53 0.00 5.30
CA SER A 47 17.12 -0.09 4.87
C SER A 47 16.75 0.93 3.79
N ARG A 48 17.39 2.11 3.76
CA ARG A 48 17.15 3.14 2.72
C ARG A 48 17.53 2.65 1.33
N ASN A 49 18.58 1.83 1.23
CA ASN A 49 19.03 1.24 -0.02
C ASN A 49 18.10 0.11 -0.50
N PHE A 50 17.51 -0.64 0.44
CA PHE A 50 16.54 -1.72 0.17
C PHE A 50 15.18 -1.17 -0.30
N VAL A 51 14.71 -0.07 0.30
CA VAL A 51 13.45 0.60 -0.09
C VAL A 51 13.53 1.17 -1.50
N GLN A 52 14.69 1.73 -1.88
CA GLN A 52 14.87 2.28 -3.23
C GLN A 52 14.80 1.18 -4.30
N ALA A 53 15.24 -0.04 -3.98
CA ALA A 53 15.12 -1.20 -4.85
C ALA A 53 13.67 -1.73 -4.97
N GLU A 54 12.90 -1.74 -3.87
CA GLU A 54 11.50 -2.20 -3.88
C GLU A 54 10.57 -1.21 -4.60
N VAL A 55 10.84 0.10 -4.48
CA VAL A 55 10.08 1.16 -5.16
C VAL A 55 10.20 1.05 -6.68
N GLU A 56 11.39 0.73 -7.20
CA GLU A 56 11.57 0.48 -8.64
C GLU A 56 10.87 -0.80 -9.10
N PHE A 57 10.79 -1.82 -8.26
CA PHE A 57 10.06 -3.06 -8.54
C PHE A 57 8.54 -2.83 -8.60
N GLN A 58 7.98 -2.02 -7.70
CA GLN A 58 6.56 -1.64 -7.72
C GLN A 58 6.22 -0.66 -8.85
N LYS A 59 7.12 0.29 -9.18
CA LYS A 59 7.00 1.15 -10.38
C LYS A 59 6.92 0.32 -11.65
N THR A 60 7.71 -0.74 -11.74
CA THR A 60 7.74 -1.64 -12.90
C THR A 60 6.47 -2.48 -12.99
N ARG A 61 5.90 -2.94 -11.87
CA ARG A 61 4.61 -3.66 -11.86
C ARG A 61 3.44 -2.76 -12.25
N LEU A 62 3.45 -1.50 -11.82
CA LEU A 62 2.46 -0.47 -12.20
C LEU A 62 2.60 -0.09 -13.69
N ALA A 63 3.82 0.08 -14.18
CA ALA A 63 4.13 0.39 -15.58
C ALA A 63 3.85 -0.79 -16.52
N PHE A 64 4.08 -2.02 -16.08
CA PHE A 64 3.78 -3.24 -16.85
C PHE A 64 2.26 -3.50 -16.92
N ALA A 65 1.53 -3.24 -15.83
CA ALA A 65 0.06 -3.21 -15.85
C ALA A 65 -0.47 -2.11 -16.78
N ALA A 66 0.13 -0.92 -16.75
CA ALA A 66 -0.21 0.18 -17.66
C ALA A 66 0.11 -0.10 -19.13
N ASN A 67 1.13 -0.90 -19.43
CA ASN A 67 1.48 -1.22 -20.82
C ASN A 67 0.58 -2.33 -21.40
N ARG A 68 0.14 -3.30 -20.57
CA ARG A 68 -0.91 -4.26 -20.94
C ARG A 68 -2.30 -3.61 -20.97
N SER A 69 -2.45 -2.43 -20.37
CA SER A 69 -3.73 -1.75 -20.25
C SER A 69 -4.16 -1.00 -21.50
N LYS A 70 -3.37 -0.83 -22.58
CA LYS A 70 -3.89 -0.13 -23.78
C LYS A 70 -5.20 -0.73 -24.30
N SER A 71 -5.30 -2.07 -24.34
CA SER A 71 -6.54 -2.77 -24.69
C SER A 71 -7.57 -2.73 -23.55
N ALA A 72 -7.13 -2.86 -22.30
CA ALA A 72 -8.02 -2.86 -21.12
C ALA A 72 -8.62 -1.47 -20.80
N VAL A 73 -7.89 -0.40 -21.10
CA VAL A 73 -8.30 1.01 -20.97
C VAL A 73 -9.26 1.33 -22.09
N LEU A 74 -8.97 0.89 -23.32
CA LEU A 74 -9.89 1.08 -24.43
C LEU A 74 -11.20 0.30 -24.20
N SER A 75 -11.13 -0.96 -23.75
CA SER A 75 -12.31 -1.74 -23.40
C SER A 75 -13.05 -1.15 -22.19
N GLY A 76 -12.34 -0.64 -21.18
CA GLY A 76 -12.92 0.08 -20.06
C GLY A 76 -13.64 1.36 -20.49
N LEU A 77 -13.09 2.11 -21.44
CA LEU A 77 -13.70 3.31 -22.00
C LEU A 77 -14.97 2.97 -22.79
N PHE A 78 -14.92 1.93 -23.63
CA PHE A 78 -16.11 1.41 -24.31
C PHE A 78 -17.17 0.94 -23.32
N ALA A 79 -16.80 0.17 -22.30
CA ALA A 79 -17.72 -0.28 -21.26
C ALA A 79 -18.37 0.91 -20.54
N LEU A 80 -17.59 1.93 -20.15
CA LEU A 80 -18.10 3.15 -19.55
C LEU A 80 -19.07 3.88 -20.47
N ALA A 81 -18.74 4.02 -21.77
CA ALA A 81 -19.61 4.63 -22.75
C ALA A 81 -20.93 3.86 -22.89
N PHE A 82 -20.89 2.53 -22.97
CA PHE A 82 -22.09 1.69 -23.01
C PHE A 82 -22.94 1.79 -21.75
N ILE A 83 -22.32 1.79 -20.57
CA ILE A 83 -23.00 2.01 -19.29
C ILE A 83 -23.68 3.38 -19.29
N HIS A 84 -23.01 4.41 -19.80
CA HIS A 84 -23.55 5.76 -19.86
C HIS A 84 -24.75 5.85 -20.83
N LEU A 85 -24.65 5.24 -22.01
CA LEU A 85 -25.75 5.14 -22.96
C LEU A 85 -26.93 4.37 -22.36
N ALA A 86 -26.65 3.26 -21.67
CA ALA A 86 -27.68 2.47 -21.00
C ALA A 86 -28.39 3.28 -19.89
N LEU A 87 -27.64 4.07 -19.12
CA LEU A 87 -28.20 4.99 -18.11
C LEU A 87 -29.15 6.01 -18.74
N ILE A 88 -28.75 6.64 -19.85
CA ILE A 88 -29.62 7.60 -20.56
C ILE A 88 -30.88 6.89 -21.07
N ALA A 89 -30.75 5.73 -21.71
CA ALA A 89 -31.89 4.95 -22.20
C ALA A 89 -32.82 4.51 -21.06
N LEU A 90 -32.26 4.13 -19.90
CA LEU A 90 -33.00 3.80 -18.69
C LEU A 90 -33.80 5.01 -18.18
N VAL A 91 -33.17 6.19 -18.10
CA VAL A 91 -33.85 7.43 -17.68
C VAL A 91 -35.00 7.75 -18.63
N VAL A 92 -34.76 7.72 -19.94
CA VAL A 92 -35.79 7.99 -20.96
C VAL A 92 -36.94 6.98 -20.85
N GLY A 93 -36.62 5.68 -20.73
CA GLY A 93 -37.62 4.63 -20.58
C GLY A 93 -38.45 4.77 -19.30
N LEU A 94 -37.81 5.14 -18.18
CA LEU A 94 -38.48 5.34 -16.89
C LEU A 94 -39.42 6.55 -16.92
N VAL A 95 -39.01 7.64 -17.57
CA VAL A 95 -39.87 8.82 -17.78
C VAL A 95 -41.11 8.44 -18.61
N ILE A 96 -40.93 7.73 -19.72
CA ILE A 96 -42.05 7.29 -20.58
C ILE A 96 -42.99 6.36 -19.81
N ALA A 97 -42.44 5.43 -19.02
CA ALA A 97 -43.22 4.48 -18.23
C ALA A 97 -44.04 5.16 -17.10
N LEU A 98 -43.49 6.21 -16.46
CA LEU A 98 -44.18 6.93 -15.38
C LEU A 98 -45.12 8.04 -15.86
N THR A 99 -44.88 8.59 -17.04
CA THR A 99 -45.71 9.67 -17.62
C THR A 99 -47.22 9.41 -17.55
N PRO A 100 -47.76 8.21 -17.88
CA PRO A 100 -49.20 7.96 -17.78
C PRO A 100 -49.75 7.99 -16.35
N HIS A 101 -48.91 7.82 -15.31
CA HIS A 101 -49.35 7.76 -13.92
C HIS A 101 -49.23 9.11 -13.19
N VAL A 102 -48.14 9.84 -13.41
CA VAL A 102 -47.77 11.02 -12.59
C VAL A 102 -47.55 12.29 -13.41
N THR A 103 -47.88 12.27 -14.71
CA THR A 103 -47.59 13.33 -15.69
C THR A 103 -46.10 13.52 -15.95
N ALA A 104 -45.74 14.16 -17.07
CA ALA A 104 -44.34 14.29 -17.51
C ALA A 104 -43.45 14.98 -16.47
N TRP A 105 -43.94 16.05 -15.83
CA TRP A 105 -43.21 16.79 -14.80
C TRP A 105 -43.03 16.00 -13.51
N GLY A 106 -44.04 15.23 -13.11
CA GLY A 106 -43.93 14.34 -11.95
C GLY A 106 -42.94 13.21 -12.18
N ALA A 107 -42.94 12.64 -13.39
CA ALA A 107 -42.03 11.58 -13.78
C ALA A 107 -40.56 12.06 -13.72
N THR A 108 -40.24 13.21 -14.34
CA THR A 108 -38.86 13.73 -14.33
C THR A 108 -38.37 14.05 -12.91
N ALA A 109 -39.21 14.65 -12.07
CA ALA A 109 -38.86 14.94 -10.67
C ALA A 109 -38.53 13.68 -9.87
N ILE A 110 -39.31 12.61 -10.02
CA ILE A 110 -39.07 11.33 -9.33
C ILE A 110 -37.77 10.69 -9.82
N VAL A 111 -37.57 10.63 -11.14
CA VAL A 111 -36.38 10.00 -11.71
C VAL A 111 -35.11 10.74 -11.29
N VAL A 112 -35.09 12.07 -11.40
CA VAL A 112 -33.96 12.89 -10.95
C VAL A 112 -33.72 12.70 -9.44
N GLY A 113 -34.78 12.68 -8.63
CA GLY A 113 -34.67 12.41 -7.19
C GLY A 113 -34.02 11.06 -6.87
N LEU A 114 -34.41 9.99 -7.57
CA LEU A 114 -33.82 8.67 -7.40
C LEU A 114 -32.34 8.61 -7.84
N LEU A 115 -31.99 9.23 -8.96
CA LEU A 115 -30.59 9.30 -9.41
C LEU A 115 -29.72 10.10 -8.44
N LEU A 116 -30.20 11.24 -7.95
CA LEU A 116 -29.47 12.05 -6.97
C LEU A 116 -29.30 11.30 -5.65
N LEU A 117 -30.32 10.58 -5.19
CA LEU A 117 -30.22 9.76 -3.99
C LEU A 117 -29.20 8.63 -4.16
N GLY A 118 -29.21 7.95 -5.30
CA GLY A 118 -28.22 6.93 -5.64
C GLY A 118 -26.80 7.49 -5.70
N ALA A 119 -26.61 8.64 -6.35
CA ALA A 119 -25.33 9.34 -6.41
C ALA A 119 -24.86 9.75 -5.01
N PHE A 120 -25.75 10.28 -4.18
CA PHE A 120 -25.46 10.68 -2.80
C PHE A 120 -24.97 9.49 -1.96
N ILE A 121 -25.67 8.35 -2.02
CA ILE A 121 -25.26 7.12 -1.31
C ILE A 121 -23.88 6.65 -1.78
N LEU A 122 -23.63 6.68 -3.10
CA LEU A 122 -22.34 6.26 -3.65
C LEU A 122 -21.20 7.17 -3.19
N VAL A 123 -21.42 8.49 -3.15
CA VAL A 123 -20.45 9.46 -2.62
C VAL A 123 -20.20 9.25 -1.13
N MET A 124 -21.24 9.03 -0.33
CA MET A 124 -21.08 8.74 1.10
C MET A 124 -20.25 7.47 1.34
N ARG A 125 -20.50 6.41 0.56
CA ARG A 125 -19.74 5.15 0.64
C ARG A 125 -18.29 5.31 0.18
N MET A 126 -18.01 6.23 -0.75
CA MET A 126 -16.65 6.53 -1.17
C MET A 126 -15.88 7.31 -0.11
N GLN A 127 -16.53 8.27 0.57
CA GLN A 127 -15.90 9.09 1.60
C GLN A 127 -15.46 8.30 2.84
N THR A 128 -16.05 7.13 3.12
CA THR A 128 -15.57 6.28 4.23
C THR A 128 -14.22 5.64 3.93
N SER A 129 -13.86 5.47 2.65
CA SER A 129 -12.63 4.75 2.27
C SER A 129 -11.42 5.67 2.08
N THR A 130 -11.61 6.99 1.93
CA THR A 130 -10.51 7.93 1.64
C THR A 130 -9.94 8.61 2.88
N ARG A 131 -10.65 8.60 4.01
CA ARG A 131 -10.18 9.20 5.27
C ARG A 131 -8.95 8.48 5.84
N GLU A 132 -8.91 7.14 5.74
CA GLU A 132 -7.78 6.33 6.18
C GLU A 132 -6.49 6.62 5.39
N ILE A 133 -6.62 6.96 4.10
CA ILE A 133 -5.48 7.29 3.25
C ILE A 133 -4.97 8.70 3.59
N GLY A 134 -5.88 9.65 3.86
CA GLY A 134 -5.51 11.02 4.22
C GLY A 134 -4.76 11.13 5.55
N GLU A 135 -5.15 10.34 6.55
CA GLU A 135 -4.46 10.30 7.86
C GLU A 135 -3.03 9.76 7.75
N ALA A 136 -2.80 8.77 6.88
CA ALA A 136 -1.45 8.22 6.65
C ALA A 136 -0.48 9.22 5.99
N PHE A 137 -0.98 10.11 5.12
CA PHE A 137 -0.16 11.15 4.49
C PHE A 137 0.04 12.39 5.37
N ASN A 138 -0.93 12.73 6.21
CA ASN A 138 -0.82 13.89 7.10
C ASN A 138 0.24 13.67 8.20
N ASN A 139 0.18 12.52 8.88
CA ASN A 139 1.15 12.18 9.92
C ASN A 139 2.60 12.15 9.36
N ALA A 140 2.78 11.64 8.14
CA ALA A 140 4.09 11.58 7.50
C ALA A 140 4.70 12.95 7.16
N ASN A 141 3.87 14.00 7.03
CA ASN A 141 4.35 15.37 6.81
C ASN A 141 4.64 16.10 8.13
N GLU A 142 3.85 15.87 9.19
CA GLU A 142 4.12 16.44 10.52
C GLU A 142 5.46 15.92 11.08
N ASP A 143 5.77 14.64 10.85
CA ASP A 143 7.04 14.04 11.26
C ASP A 143 8.26 14.55 10.43
N ALA A 144 8.04 15.25 9.33
CA ALA A 144 9.11 15.79 8.46
C ALA A 144 9.45 17.26 8.74
N ASP A 145 8.57 17.97 9.47
CA ASP A 145 8.68 19.39 9.79
C ASP A 145 9.13 19.68 11.25
N GLU A 146 9.26 18.65 12.11
CA GLU A 146 9.94 18.70 13.44
C GLU A 146 11.44 18.34 13.37
#